data_AF-A0A9D4SJ90-F1
#
_entry.id   AF-A0A9D4SJ90-F1
#
_cell.length_a   1.000
_cell.length_b   1.000
_cell.length_c   1.000
_cell.angle_alpha   90.00
_cell.angle_beta   90.00
_cell.angle_gamma   90.00
#
_symmetry.space_group_name_H-M   'P 1'
#
loop_
_entity.id
_entity.type
_entity.pdbx_description
1 polymer ?
#
loop_
_entity_poly.entity_id
_entity_poly.type
_entity_poly.pdbx_seq_one_letter_code
_entity_poly.pdbx_strand_id
1 'polypeptide(L)'
;MLFVNITWKFNTDNGCLNNLKLLWSDYNKIDETLPFIYIAGNLIHTSYYFYSSYALIYNDERDKNLIGILIHHTIVIMIATTSYMVGKTYLTFAVGFILELNDLLMTLRIFLKLQLQFIKKNGNLIRLLLLSIFDIFWLQNRLFIYPYIVLESLKFLQQSYGQSEWNSIYIFIYFLYFSIFIMNLYWTFFIINDTFRNGIAIFGDNSEIFAEEKNENFDSIKMSTNNNNYNKNNINSIKLLINF
;
A
#
# COMPACT_ATOMS: atom_id res chain seq x y z
N MET A 1 1.13 14.29 -1.52
CA MET A 1 -0.25 14.62 -1.08
C MET A 1 -1.00 15.54 -2.05
N LEU A 2 -0.47 16.72 -2.41
CA LEU A 2 -1.13 17.66 -3.32
C LEU A 2 -1.35 17.08 -4.73
N PHE A 3 -0.32 16.42 -5.27
CA PHE A 3 -0.37 15.73 -6.57
C PHE A 3 -1.51 14.72 -6.64
N VAL A 4 -1.69 13.91 -5.59
CA VAL A 4 -2.68 12.82 -5.56
C VAL A 4 -4.11 13.33 -5.36
N ASN A 5 -4.31 14.41 -4.61
CA ASN A 5 -5.64 15.04 -4.51
C ASN A 5 -6.05 15.72 -5.83
N ILE A 6 -5.11 16.36 -6.53
CA ILE A 6 -5.35 16.97 -7.84
C ILE A 6 -5.67 15.88 -8.86
N THR A 7 -4.87 14.81 -8.90
CA THR A 7 -5.07 13.70 -9.82
C THR A 7 -6.32 12.88 -9.50
N TRP A 8 -6.66 12.64 -8.22
CA TRP A 8 -7.91 11.96 -7.83
C TRP A 8 -9.14 12.74 -8.26
N LYS A 9 -9.21 14.03 -7.92
CA LYS A 9 -10.31 14.91 -8.32
C LYS A 9 -10.41 15.02 -9.84
N PHE A 10 -9.28 15.10 -10.53
CA PHE A 10 -9.26 15.14 -11.99
C PHE A 10 -9.69 13.81 -12.62
N ASN A 11 -9.39 12.66 -12.01
CA ASN A 11 -9.77 11.34 -12.52
C ASN A 11 -11.27 11.06 -12.32
N THR A 12 -11.85 11.53 -11.21
CA THR A 12 -13.32 11.49 -10.99
C THR A 12 -14.06 12.46 -11.89
N ASP A 13 -13.52 13.65 -12.13
CA ASP A 13 -14.22 14.71 -12.86
C ASP A 13 -14.06 14.56 -14.39
N ASN A 14 -12.92 14.05 -14.89
CA ASN A 14 -12.63 13.90 -16.33
C ASN A 14 -12.65 12.44 -16.83
N GLY A 15 -12.90 11.48 -15.95
CA GLY A 15 -13.32 10.13 -16.33
C GLY A 15 -12.28 9.25 -17.03
N CYS A 16 -10.97 9.44 -16.83
CA CYS A 16 -9.96 8.56 -17.44
C CYS A 16 -10.15 7.08 -17.06
N LEU A 17 -10.63 6.79 -15.84
CA LEU A 17 -11.00 5.42 -15.42
C LEU A 17 -12.43 5.00 -15.82
N ASN A 18 -13.36 5.95 -15.97
CA ASN A 18 -14.75 5.70 -16.33
C ASN A 18 -14.95 5.54 -17.85
N ASN A 19 -14.04 6.08 -18.65
CA ASN A 19 -14.04 6.00 -20.10
C ASN A 19 -12.65 5.58 -20.56
N LEU A 20 -12.38 4.27 -20.47
CA LEU A 20 -11.12 3.68 -20.96
C LEU A 20 -10.80 4.12 -22.39
N LYS A 21 -11.81 4.39 -23.24
CA LYS A 21 -11.60 4.92 -24.60
C LYS A 21 -10.89 6.28 -24.63
N LEU A 22 -10.97 7.08 -23.57
CA LEU A 22 -10.28 8.37 -23.42
C LEU A 22 -8.79 8.19 -23.10
N LEU A 23 -8.41 7.11 -22.39
CA LEU A 23 -6.99 6.72 -22.27
C LEU A 23 -6.38 6.37 -23.62
N TRP A 24 -7.24 5.95 -24.54
CA TRP A 24 -6.90 5.57 -25.90
C TRP A 24 -7.23 6.67 -26.94
N SER A 25 -7.76 7.83 -26.54
CA SER A 25 -8.13 8.87 -27.52
C SER A 25 -6.93 9.50 -28.21
N ASP A 26 -5.77 9.49 -27.54
CA ASP A 26 -4.46 9.86 -28.12
C ASP A 26 -4.07 9.02 -29.33
N TYR A 27 -4.63 7.82 -29.47
CA TYR A 27 -4.33 6.95 -30.59
C TYR A 27 -5.18 7.24 -31.83
N ASN A 28 -6.31 7.93 -31.65
CA ASN A 28 -7.18 8.34 -32.75
C ASN A 28 -7.00 9.82 -33.14
N LYS A 29 -6.34 10.62 -32.28
CA LYS A 29 -6.13 12.05 -32.48
C LYS A 29 -4.66 12.42 -32.27
N ILE A 30 -3.86 12.14 -33.28
CA ILE A 30 -2.41 12.44 -33.30
C ILE A 30 -2.16 13.98 -33.31
N ASP A 31 -3.16 14.77 -33.69
CA ASP A 31 -3.03 16.22 -33.93
C ASP A 31 -3.59 17.14 -32.83
N GLU A 32 -4.19 16.61 -31.76
CA GLU A 32 -4.67 17.45 -30.66
C GLU A 32 -3.56 17.71 -29.64
N THR A 33 -3.29 18.98 -29.35
CA THR A 33 -2.30 19.38 -28.36
C THR A 33 -2.63 18.77 -27.01
N LEU A 34 -1.67 18.03 -26.44
CA LEU A 34 -1.82 17.40 -25.14
C LEU A 34 -2.19 18.44 -24.07
N PRO A 35 -3.26 18.24 -23.28
CA PRO A 35 -3.63 19.20 -22.25
C PRO A 35 -2.48 19.38 -21.27
N PHE A 36 -2.19 20.64 -20.93
CA PHE A 36 -1.05 21.04 -20.10
C PHE A 36 -0.94 20.24 -18.80
N ILE A 37 -2.06 19.84 -18.19
CA ILE A 37 -2.10 19.05 -16.96
C ILE A 37 -1.38 17.70 -17.08
N TYR A 38 -1.47 17.03 -18.23
CA TYR A 38 -0.79 15.74 -18.45
C TYR A 38 0.71 15.93 -18.69
N ILE A 39 1.10 17.01 -19.37
CA ILE A 39 2.50 17.39 -19.55
C ILE A 39 3.13 17.69 -18.19
N ALA A 40 2.52 18.61 -17.43
CA ALA A 40 2.99 18.99 -16.11
C ALA A 40 3.00 17.79 -15.15
N GLY A 41 1.96 16.95 -15.21
CA GLY A 41 1.86 15.73 -14.43
C GLY A 41 2.99 14.74 -14.71
N ASN A 42 3.27 14.47 -15.98
CA ASN A 42 4.36 13.59 -16.38
C ASN A 42 5.74 14.14 -16.00
N LEU A 43 5.94 15.46 -16.11
CA LEU A 43 7.18 16.12 -15.67
C LEU A 43 7.37 15.99 -14.15
N ILE A 44 6.34 16.30 -13.36
CA ILE A 44 6.39 16.17 -11.89
C ILE A 44 6.68 14.72 -11.50
N HIS A 45 5.99 13.76 -12.13
CA HIS A 45 6.17 12.34 -11.88
C HIS A 45 7.61 11.89 -12.20
N THR A 46 8.12 12.25 -13.37
CA THR A 46 9.49 11.91 -13.78
C THR A 46 10.54 12.57 -12.87
N SER A 47 10.37 13.84 -12.52
CA SER A 47 11.27 14.57 -11.61
C SER A 47 11.29 13.95 -10.21
N TYR A 48 10.14 13.49 -9.70
CA TYR A 48 10.05 12.77 -8.44
C TYR A 48 10.88 11.49 -8.46
N TYR A 49 10.80 10.69 -9.53
CA TYR A 49 11.60 9.46 -9.67
C TYR A 49 13.10 9.72 -9.78
N PHE A 50 13.52 10.77 -10.48
CA PHE A 50 14.93 11.17 -10.50
C PHE A 50 15.42 11.57 -9.11
N TYR A 51 14.68 12.44 -8.42
CA TYR A 51 15.02 12.88 -7.08
C TYR A 51 15.06 11.70 -6.09
N SER A 52 14.06 10.82 -6.15
CA SER A 52 13.97 9.63 -5.29
C SER A 52 15.12 8.65 -5.56
N SER A 53 15.51 8.47 -6.82
CA SER A 53 16.70 7.66 -7.18
C SER A 53 17.99 8.26 -6.65
N TYR A 54 18.15 9.58 -6.79
CA TYR A 54 19.29 10.31 -6.22
C TYR A 54 19.35 10.12 -4.70
N ALA A 55 18.22 10.32 -4.00
CA ALA A 55 18.14 10.11 -2.57
C ALA A 55 18.52 8.68 -2.17
N LEU A 56 18.03 7.65 -2.87
CA LEU A 56 18.38 6.24 -2.60
C LEU A 56 19.87 5.94 -2.75
N ILE A 57 20.55 6.57 -3.70
CA ILE A 57 21.98 6.35 -3.94
C ILE A 57 22.85 7.02 -2.86
N TYR A 58 22.45 8.21 -2.40
CA TYR A 58 23.31 9.07 -1.58
C TYR A 58 22.93 9.15 -0.08
N ASN A 59 21.69 8.82 0.32
CA ASN A 59 21.24 8.91 1.73
C ASN A 59 21.43 7.64 2.58
N ASP A 60 22.18 6.64 2.09
CA ASP A 60 22.76 5.52 2.88
C ASP A 60 21.84 4.87 3.96
N GLU A 61 20.57 4.63 3.63
CA GLU A 61 19.83 3.55 4.25
C GLU A 61 20.05 2.32 3.35
N ARG A 62 20.90 1.38 3.78
CA ARG A 62 21.14 0.11 3.06
C ARG A 62 19.89 -0.77 3.11
N ASP A 63 18.89 -0.37 2.34
CA ASP A 63 17.74 -1.21 2.08
C ASP A 63 18.21 -2.46 1.36
N LYS A 64 17.86 -3.62 1.91
CA LYS A 64 18.16 -4.93 1.30
C LYS A 64 17.63 -5.04 -0.14
N ASN A 65 16.68 -4.18 -0.51
CA ASN A 65 16.03 -4.13 -1.81
C ASN A 65 16.45 -2.93 -2.68
N LEU A 66 17.54 -2.23 -2.36
CA LEU A 66 18.01 -1.03 -3.08
C LEU A 66 18.05 -1.25 -4.60
N ILE A 67 18.67 -2.34 -5.05
CA ILE A 67 18.80 -2.66 -6.49
C ILE A 67 17.42 -2.81 -7.14
N GLY A 68 16.49 -3.50 -6.47
CA GLY A 68 15.13 -3.67 -6.98
C GLY A 68 14.40 -2.34 -7.13
N ILE A 69 14.55 -1.43 -6.16
CA ILE A 69 13.93 -0.10 -6.22
C ILE A 69 14.57 0.76 -7.32
N LEU A 70 15.89 0.71 -7.49
CA LEU A 70 16.58 1.42 -8.57
C LEU A 70 16.19 0.92 -9.96
N ILE A 71 16.03 -0.41 -10.12
CA ILE A 71 15.52 -0.99 -11.37
C ILE A 71 14.10 -0.50 -11.64
N HIS A 72 13.23 -0.50 -10.62
CA HIS A 72 11.86 0.04 -10.75
C HIS A 72 11.89 1.50 -11.22
N HIS A 73 12.68 2.35 -10.56
CA HIS A 73 12.78 3.77 -10.91
C HIS A 73 13.27 3.96 -12.34
N THR A 74 14.28 3.19 -12.74
CA THR A 74 14.83 3.23 -14.11
C THR A 74 13.75 2.88 -15.13
N ILE A 75 12.99 1.81 -14.89
CA ILE A 75 11.90 1.39 -15.79
C ILE A 75 10.82 2.48 -15.87
N VAL A 76 10.41 3.07 -14.74
CA VAL A 76 9.39 4.12 -14.73
C VAL A 76 9.86 5.38 -15.46
N ILE A 77 11.11 5.81 -15.25
CA ILE A 77 11.72 6.94 -15.99
C ILE A 77 11.75 6.63 -17.49
N MET A 78 12.13 5.42 -17.89
CA MET A 78 12.11 5.00 -19.29
C MET A 78 10.70 5.05 -19.88
N ILE A 79 9.69 4.55 -19.18
CA ILE A 79 8.29 4.63 -19.62
C ILE A 79 7.86 6.09 -19.77
N ALA A 80 8.12 6.94 -18.77
CA ALA A 80 7.70 8.34 -18.76
C ALA A 80 8.34 9.18 -19.88
N THR A 81 9.63 8.97 -20.13
CA THR A 81 10.37 9.68 -21.17
C THR A 81 10.00 9.19 -22.57
N THR A 82 9.97 7.87 -22.81
CA THR A 82 9.61 7.32 -24.12
C THR A 82 8.15 7.58 -24.48
N SER A 83 7.22 7.48 -23.52
CA SER A 83 5.81 7.77 -23.77
C SER A 83 5.58 9.26 -24.02
N TYR A 84 6.38 10.16 -23.43
CA TYR A 84 6.37 11.57 -23.79
C TYR A 84 6.84 11.81 -25.22
N MET A 85 7.94 11.18 -25.64
CA MET A 85 8.49 11.33 -26.99
C MET A 85 7.51 10.89 -28.09
N VAL A 86 6.71 9.86 -27.84
CA VAL A 86 5.73 9.33 -28.82
C VAL A 86 4.32 9.91 -28.61
N GLY A 87 4.17 10.90 -27.71
CA GLY A 87 2.88 11.55 -27.45
C GLY A 87 1.82 10.64 -26.83
N LYS A 88 2.22 9.63 -26.05
CA LYS A 88 1.36 8.63 -25.37
C LYS A 88 1.35 8.80 -23.85
N THR A 89 1.27 10.03 -23.41
CA THR A 89 1.40 10.46 -22.01
C THR A 89 0.16 10.18 -21.17
N TYR A 90 -1.04 10.06 -21.74
CA TYR A 90 -2.26 9.78 -20.96
C TYR A 90 -2.22 8.40 -20.30
N LEU A 91 -1.80 7.38 -21.07
CA LEU A 91 -1.65 6.03 -20.55
C LEU A 91 -0.63 6.01 -19.41
N THR A 92 0.53 6.62 -19.61
CA THR A 92 1.58 6.71 -18.59
C THR A 92 1.12 7.45 -17.36
N PHE A 93 0.40 8.54 -17.52
CA PHE A 93 -0.14 9.31 -16.42
C PHE A 93 -1.16 8.51 -15.60
N ALA A 94 -2.08 7.80 -16.26
CA ALA A 94 -3.09 6.99 -15.58
C ALA A 94 -2.49 5.78 -14.87
N VAL A 95 -1.57 5.07 -15.54
CA VAL A 95 -0.84 3.95 -14.96
C VAL A 95 0.01 4.42 -13.78
N GLY A 96 0.77 5.51 -13.96
CA GLY A 96 1.55 6.13 -12.89
C GLY A 96 0.67 6.50 -11.71
N PHE A 97 -0.47 7.17 -11.94
CA PHE A 97 -1.40 7.54 -10.88
C PHE A 97 -1.92 6.34 -10.07
N ILE A 98 -2.31 5.24 -10.74
CA ILE A 98 -2.77 4.03 -10.05
C ILE A 98 -1.68 3.41 -9.19
N LEU A 99 -0.43 3.41 -9.67
CA LEU A 99 0.70 2.88 -8.92
C LEU A 99 1.00 3.75 -7.68
N GLU A 100 0.99 5.08 -7.85
CA GLU A 100 1.27 6.09 -6.82
C GLU A 100 0.16 6.21 -5.75
N LEU A 101 -1.08 5.83 -6.06
CA LEU A 101 -2.18 5.85 -5.09
C LEU A 101 -1.88 5.00 -3.84
N ASN A 102 -1.12 3.90 -4.01
CA ASN A 102 -0.73 3.06 -2.88
C ASN A 102 0.30 3.73 -1.98
N ASP A 103 1.13 4.62 -2.51
CA ASP A 103 2.18 5.32 -1.75
C ASP A 103 1.57 6.38 -0.81
N LEU A 104 0.38 6.90 -1.12
CA LEU A 104 -0.41 7.67 -0.15
C LEU A 104 -0.82 6.84 1.07
N LEU A 105 -1.27 5.61 0.85
CA LEU A 105 -1.65 4.72 1.95
C LEU A 105 -0.43 4.32 2.77
N MET A 106 0.73 4.16 2.13
CA MET A 106 2.02 4.01 2.82
C MET A 106 2.33 5.24 3.68
N THR A 107 2.08 6.45 3.18
CA THR A 107 2.26 7.72 3.92
C THR A 107 1.33 7.78 5.14
N LEU A 108 0.15 7.14 5.11
CA LEU A 108 -0.73 7.05 6.30
C LEU A 108 -0.05 6.31 7.48
N ARG A 109 0.91 5.42 7.22
CA ARG A 109 1.73 4.81 8.29
C ARG A 109 2.56 5.82 9.07
N ILE A 110 2.92 6.97 8.48
CA ILE A 110 3.64 8.04 9.19
C ILE A 110 2.77 8.62 10.31
N PHE A 111 1.44 8.69 10.12
CA PHE A 111 0.51 9.08 11.19
C PHE A 111 0.45 8.05 12.34
N LEU A 112 0.90 6.80 12.13
CA LEU A 112 1.04 5.80 13.20
C LEU A 112 2.36 5.90 13.97
N LYS A 113 3.36 6.63 13.44
CA LYS A 113 4.57 7.02 14.19
C LYS A 113 4.29 8.21 15.12
N LEU A 114 3.25 9.00 14.86
CA LEU A 114 2.77 10.03 15.79
C LEU A 114 2.18 9.34 17.03
N GLN A 115 2.89 9.44 18.15
CA GLN A 115 2.58 8.77 19.42
C GLN A 115 1.37 9.41 20.16
N LEU A 116 0.22 9.55 19.50
CA LEU A 116 -1.01 9.98 20.15
C LEU A 116 -1.43 8.95 21.21
N GLN A 117 -1.96 9.40 22.35
CA GLN A 117 -2.26 8.54 23.51
C GLN A 117 -3.21 7.38 23.19
N PHE A 118 -4.17 7.56 22.26
CA PHE A 118 -5.04 6.49 21.75
C PHE A 118 -4.29 5.41 20.95
N ILE A 119 -3.24 5.81 20.22
CA ILE A 119 -2.39 4.91 19.43
C ILE A 119 -1.45 4.12 20.35
N LYS A 120 -1.14 4.60 21.56
CA LYS A 120 -0.33 3.81 22.50
C LYS A 120 -1.08 2.59 23.07
N LYS A 121 -2.39 2.69 23.29
CA LYS A 121 -3.19 1.60 23.91
C LYS A 121 -3.57 0.49 22.91
N ASN A 122 -3.96 0.85 21.69
CA ASN A 122 -4.39 -0.11 20.65
C ASN A 122 -3.47 -0.11 19.42
N GLY A 123 -2.25 0.39 19.54
CA GLY A 123 -1.37 0.69 18.41
C GLY A 123 -1.07 -0.50 17.51
N ASN A 124 -0.86 -1.68 18.10
CA ASN A 124 -0.57 -2.89 17.35
C ASN A 124 -1.76 -3.33 16.49
N LEU A 125 -2.98 -3.26 17.05
CA LEU A 125 -4.21 -3.64 16.34
C LEU A 125 -4.54 -2.63 15.22
N ILE A 126 -4.37 -1.33 15.48
CA ILE A 126 -4.54 -0.28 14.47
C ILE A 126 -3.50 -0.41 13.35
N ARG A 127 -2.25 -0.73 13.69
CA ARG A 127 -1.18 -1.00 12.71
C ARG A 127 -1.49 -2.19 11.83
N LEU A 128 -2.01 -3.28 12.42
CA LEU A 128 -2.42 -4.45 11.68
C LEU A 128 -3.59 -4.15 10.74
N LEU A 129 -4.64 -3.46 11.22
CA LEU A 129 -5.78 -3.06 10.39
C LEU A 129 -5.36 -2.18 9.21
N LEU A 130 -4.50 -1.19 9.44
CA LEU A 130 -4.02 -0.31 8.37
C LEU A 130 -3.11 -1.05 7.39
N LEU A 131 -2.32 -2.02 7.86
CA LEU A 131 -1.55 -2.89 6.99
C LEU A 131 -2.46 -3.79 6.15
N SER A 132 -3.51 -4.38 6.73
CA SER A 132 -4.49 -5.16 5.96
C SER A 132 -5.26 -4.32 4.93
N ILE A 133 -5.63 -3.08 5.28
CA ILE A 133 -6.25 -2.14 4.32
C ILE A 133 -5.27 -1.84 3.19
N PHE A 134 -4.01 -1.56 3.52
CA PHE A 134 -2.96 -1.34 2.52
C PHE A 134 -2.81 -2.54 1.59
N ASP A 135 -2.82 -3.77 2.11
CA ASP A 135 -2.73 -4.99 1.29
C ASP A 135 -3.90 -5.13 0.32
N ILE A 136 -5.12 -4.88 0.79
CA ILE A 136 -6.32 -4.94 -0.06
C ILE A 136 -6.20 -3.93 -1.20
N PHE A 137 -5.82 -2.68 -0.89
CA PHE A 137 -5.63 -1.65 -1.91
C PHE A 137 -4.46 -1.96 -2.86
N TRP A 138 -3.36 -2.49 -2.33
CA TRP A 138 -2.21 -2.92 -3.12
C TRP A 138 -2.61 -4.00 -4.12
N LEU A 139 -3.30 -5.05 -3.67
CA LEU A 139 -3.80 -6.12 -4.52
C LEU A 139 -4.75 -5.56 -5.58
N GLN A 140 -5.76 -4.79 -5.17
CA GLN A 140 -6.75 -4.19 -6.07
C GLN A 140 -6.10 -3.36 -7.18
N ASN A 141 -5.19 -2.45 -6.81
CA ASN A 141 -4.59 -1.51 -7.75
C ASN A 141 -3.51 -2.18 -8.62
N ARG A 142 -2.59 -2.95 -8.02
CA ARG A 142 -1.40 -3.46 -8.72
C ARG A 142 -1.58 -4.84 -9.36
N LEU A 143 -2.50 -5.68 -8.87
CA LEU A 143 -2.77 -7.02 -9.43
C LEU A 143 -4.07 -7.13 -10.22
N PHE A 144 -5.02 -6.22 -10.04
CA PHE A 144 -6.27 -6.26 -10.81
C PHE A 144 -6.37 -5.10 -11.79
N ILE A 145 -6.39 -3.86 -11.30
CA ILE A 145 -6.62 -2.68 -12.14
C ILE A 145 -5.44 -2.46 -13.10
N TYR A 146 -4.21 -2.48 -12.59
CA TYR A 146 -3.00 -2.29 -13.41
C TYR A 146 -2.90 -3.29 -14.58
N PRO A 147 -2.90 -4.62 -14.37
CA PRO A 147 -2.77 -5.54 -15.49
C PRO A 147 -3.99 -5.50 -16.43
N TYR A 148 -5.18 -5.17 -15.93
CA TYR A 148 -6.34 -4.96 -16.80
C TYR A 148 -6.09 -3.82 -17.80
N ILE A 149 -5.55 -2.68 -17.35
CA ILE A 149 -5.19 -1.56 -18.23
C ILE A 149 -4.11 -1.97 -19.23
N VAL A 150 -3.09 -2.72 -18.78
CA VAL A 150 -1.99 -3.21 -19.65
C VAL A 150 -2.46 -4.27 -20.67
N LEU A 151 -3.47 -5.08 -20.34
CA LEU A 151 -4.01 -6.09 -21.25
C LEU A 151 -4.94 -5.47 -22.29
N GLU A 152 -5.78 -4.51 -21.89
CA GLU A 152 -6.60 -3.75 -22.83
C GLU A 152 -5.73 -2.98 -23.83
N SER A 153 -4.59 -2.48 -23.35
CA SER A 153 -3.62 -1.82 -24.21
C SER A 153 -3.05 -2.79 -25.25
N LEU A 154 -2.76 -4.03 -24.89
CA LEU A 154 -2.20 -5.03 -25.82
C LEU A 154 -3.13 -5.31 -27.01
N LYS A 155 -4.45 -5.33 -26.79
CA LYS A 155 -5.45 -5.48 -27.86
C LYS A 155 -5.36 -4.34 -28.86
N PHE A 156 -5.13 -3.12 -28.37
CA PHE A 156 -4.93 -1.95 -29.21
C PHE A 156 -3.61 -2.04 -30.01
N LEU A 157 -2.50 -2.43 -29.36
CA LEU A 157 -1.23 -2.64 -30.04
C LEU A 157 -1.35 -3.63 -31.21
N GLN A 158 -2.11 -4.71 -30.99
CA GLN A 158 -2.38 -5.71 -32.02
C GLN A 158 -3.16 -5.14 -33.22
N GLN A 159 -4.10 -4.22 -32.98
CA GLN A 159 -4.89 -3.58 -34.04
C GLN A 159 -4.09 -2.55 -34.84
N SER A 160 -3.16 -1.84 -34.21
CA SER A 160 -2.29 -0.84 -34.86
C SER A 160 -1.00 -1.43 -35.43
N TYR A 161 -0.74 -2.72 -35.21
CA TYR A 161 0.48 -3.37 -35.66
C TYR A 161 0.62 -3.32 -37.18
N GLY A 162 1.73 -2.78 -37.65
CA GLY A 162 1.99 -2.57 -39.09
C GLY A 162 1.47 -1.25 -39.66
N GLN A 163 0.78 -0.41 -38.88
CA GLN A 163 0.24 0.88 -39.36
C GLN A 163 1.11 2.10 -39.02
N SER A 164 2.05 1.97 -38.08
CA SER A 164 2.91 3.07 -37.64
C SER A 164 4.41 2.72 -37.76
N GLU A 165 5.23 3.72 -38.09
CA GLU A 165 6.70 3.61 -38.07
C GLU A 165 7.26 3.42 -36.65
N TRP A 166 6.46 3.73 -35.62
CA TRP A 166 6.86 3.67 -34.21
C TRP A 166 6.54 2.33 -33.52
N ASN A 167 6.15 1.29 -34.27
CA ASN A 167 5.74 -0.02 -33.72
C ASN A 167 6.76 -0.62 -32.74
N SER A 168 8.06 -0.55 -33.07
CA SER A 168 9.11 -1.08 -32.20
C SER A 168 9.18 -0.37 -30.85
N ILE A 169 8.95 0.96 -30.83
CA ILE A 169 8.92 1.73 -29.59
C ILE A 169 7.68 1.38 -28.77
N TYR A 170 6.53 1.17 -29.41
CA TYR A 170 5.35 0.71 -28.71
C TYR A 170 5.60 -0.63 -28.02
N ILE A 171 6.09 -1.63 -28.75
CA ILE A 171 6.43 -2.96 -28.17
C ILE A 171 7.39 -2.81 -26.99
N PHE A 172 8.39 -1.94 -27.10
CA PHE A 172 9.32 -1.66 -26.01
C PHE A 172 8.63 -1.06 -24.78
N ILE A 173 7.76 -0.08 -24.94
CA ILE A 173 6.96 0.50 -23.85
C ILE A 173 6.09 -0.57 -23.18
N TYR A 174 5.47 -1.46 -23.96
CA TYR A 174 4.70 -2.59 -23.42
C TYR A 174 5.56 -3.54 -22.61
N PHE A 175 6.74 -3.86 -23.10
CA PHE A 175 7.69 -4.70 -22.38
C PHE A 175 8.09 -4.08 -21.03
N LEU A 176 8.24 -2.75 -20.96
CA LEU A 176 8.50 -2.05 -19.71
C LEU A 176 7.29 -2.12 -18.74
N TYR A 177 6.06 -1.91 -19.23
CA TYR A 177 4.85 -2.09 -18.41
C TYR A 177 4.70 -3.54 -17.90
N PHE A 178 5.00 -4.52 -18.74
CA PHE A 178 5.02 -5.92 -18.32
C PHE A 178 6.10 -6.17 -17.26
N SER A 179 7.27 -5.57 -17.40
CA SER A 179 8.34 -5.67 -16.39
C SER A 179 7.89 -5.12 -15.02
N ILE A 180 7.18 -3.98 -15.01
CA ILE A 180 6.56 -3.44 -13.80
C ILE A 180 5.53 -4.40 -13.20
N PHE A 181 4.75 -5.10 -14.03
CA PHE A 181 3.81 -6.11 -13.54
C PHE A 181 4.52 -7.24 -12.78
N ILE A 182 5.61 -7.77 -13.34
CA ILE A 182 6.40 -8.83 -12.69
C ILE A 182 6.98 -8.33 -11.36
N MET A 183 7.45 -7.08 -11.30
CA MET A 183 7.92 -6.48 -10.05
C MET A 183 6.80 -6.32 -9.02
N ASN A 184 5.59 -5.93 -9.46
CA ASN A 184 4.42 -5.87 -8.57
C ASN A 184 4.08 -7.24 -7.99
N LEU A 185 4.14 -8.31 -8.78
CA LEU A 185 3.96 -9.68 -8.28
C LEU A 185 5.05 -10.03 -7.25
N TYR A 186 6.32 -9.77 -7.58
CA TYR A 186 7.45 -9.99 -6.68
C TYR A 186 7.24 -9.30 -5.33
N TRP A 187 6.91 -8.01 -5.31
CA TRP A 187 6.67 -7.25 -4.07
C TRP A 187 5.45 -7.69 -3.28
N THR A 188 4.41 -8.18 -3.96
CA THR A 188 3.20 -8.68 -3.30
C THR A 188 3.50 -9.85 -2.39
N PHE A 189 4.40 -10.75 -2.81
CA PHE A 189 4.84 -11.85 -1.94
C PHE A 189 5.51 -11.35 -0.66
N PHE A 190 6.34 -10.29 -0.73
CA PHE A 190 6.96 -9.72 0.46
C PHE A 190 5.95 -9.05 1.39
N ILE A 191 5.00 -8.30 0.81
CA ILE A 191 3.98 -7.59 1.58
C ILE A 191 3.09 -8.57 2.33
N ILE A 192 2.54 -9.58 1.66
CA ILE A 192 1.69 -10.60 2.29
C ILE A 192 2.45 -11.35 3.39
N ASN A 193 3.70 -11.73 3.12
CA ASN A 193 4.54 -12.42 4.11
C ASN A 193 4.81 -11.56 5.35
N ASP A 194 5.02 -10.25 5.17
CA ASP A 194 5.21 -9.31 6.28
C ASP A 194 3.92 -9.15 7.10
N THR A 195 2.77 -8.99 6.44
CA THR A 195 1.46 -8.92 7.11
C THR A 195 1.14 -10.18 7.89
N PHE A 196 1.40 -11.35 7.32
CA PHE A 196 1.16 -12.63 8.00
C PHE A 196 2.06 -12.79 9.22
N ARG A 197 3.36 -12.48 9.10
CA ARG A 197 4.31 -12.55 10.22
C ARG A 197 3.94 -11.57 11.34
N ASN A 198 3.59 -10.33 10.98
CA ASN A 198 3.18 -9.31 11.95
C ASN A 198 1.83 -9.68 12.60
N GLY A 199 0.91 -10.28 11.84
CA GLY A 199 -0.35 -10.79 12.36
C GLY A 199 -0.14 -11.85 13.44
N ILE A 200 0.65 -12.89 13.14
CA ILE A 200 0.96 -13.97 14.09
C ILE A 200 1.58 -13.41 15.38
N ALA A 201 2.56 -12.51 15.27
CA ALA A 201 3.22 -11.93 16.44
C ALA A 201 2.23 -11.20 17.37
N ILE A 202 1.33 -10.40 16.79
CA ILE A 202 0.35 -9.62 17.57
C ILE A 202 -0.70 -10.54 18.22
N PHE A 203 -1.16 -11.59 17.54
CA PHE A 203 -2.09 -12.55 18.13
C PHE A 203 -1.43 -13.42 19.21
N GLY A 204 -0.15 -13.77 19.04
CA GLY A 204 0.66 -14.46 20.04
C GLY A 204 0.82 -13.63 21.32
N ASP A 205 1.33 -12.41 21.21
CA ASP A 205 1.53 -11.51 22.35
C ASP A 205 0.23 -11.22 23.11
N ASN A 206 -0.86 -10.96 22.38
CA ASN A 206 -2.16 -10.73 23.01
C ASN A 206 -2.65 -11.98 23.76
N SER A 207 -2.42 -13.18 23.22
CA SER A 207 -2.84 -14.42 23.87
C SER A 207 -2.12 -14.68 25.19
N GLU A 208 -0.85 -14.28 25.30
CA GLU A 208 -0.06 -14.37 26.53
C GLU A 208 -0.54 -13.35 27.57
N ILE A 209 -0.80 -12.10 27.16
CA ILE A 209 -1.35 -11.06 28.04
C ILE A 209 -2.74 -11.48 28.57
N PHE A 210 -3.62 -12.00 27.72
CA PHE A 210 -4.93 -12.49 28.15
C PHE A 210 -4.85 -13.72 29.07
N ALA A 211 -3.79 -14.52 28.97
CA ALA A 211 -3.56 -15.65 29.87
C ALA A 211 -3.04 -15.18 31.25
N GLU A 212 -2.14 -14.20 31.29
CA GLU A 212 -1.68 -13.56 32.52
C GLU A 212 -2.82 -12.86 33.27
N GLU A 213 -3.62 -12.05 32.57
CA GLU A 213 -4.73 -11.30 33.17
C GLU A 213 -5.84 -12.21 33.72
N LYS A 214 -6.03 -13.39 33.11
CA LYS A 214 -6.90 -14.44 33.65
C LYS A 214 -6.33 -15.08 34.91
N ASN A 215 -5.02 -15.33 34.95
CA ASN A 215 -4.37 -15.94 36.10
C ASN A 215 -4.35 -14.99 37.31
N GLU A 216 -4.06 -13.71 37.11
CA GLU A 216 -4.13 -12.70 38.19
C GLU A 216 -5.56 -12.53 38.75
N ASN A 217 -6.58 -12.53 37.88
CA ASN A 217 -7.97 -12.53 38.34
C ASN A 217 -8.34 -13.82 39.08
N PHE A 218 -7.81 -14.97 38.68
CA PHE A 218 -8.08 -16.24 39.36
C PHE A 218 -7.44 -16.30 40.75
N ASP A 219 -6.21 -15.79 40.89
CA ASP A 219 -5.48 -15.78 42.15
C ASP A 219 -6.04 -14.75 43.14
N SER A 220 -6.47 -13.58 42.65
CA SER A 220 -7.17 -12.59 43.49
C SER A 220 -8.53 -13.10 43.99
N ILE A 221 -9.28 -13.84 43.15
CA ILE A 221 -10.54 -14.49 43.56
C ILE A 221 -10.27 -15.56 44.62
N LYS A 222 -9.25 -16.41 44.46
CA LYS A 222 -8.83 -17.41 45.47
C LYS A 222 -8.39 -16.79 46.79
N MET A 223 -7.62 -15.69 46.75
CA MET A 223 -7.24 -14.96 47.96
C MET A 223 -8.47 -14.39 48.69
N SER A 224 -9.45 -13.84 47.97
CA SER A 224 -10.68 -13.32 48.59
C SER A 224 -11.55 -14.42 49.23
N THR A 225 -11.60 -15.61 48.62
CA THR A 225 -12.39 -16.74 49.15
C THR A 225 -11.72 -17.39 50.37
N ASN A 226 -10.39 -17.45 50.42
CA ASN A 226 -9.67 -17.92 51.60
C ASN A 226 -9.83 -16.99 52.81
N ASN A 227 -9.82 -15.67 52.61
CA ASN A 227 -10.07 -14.71 53.70
C ASN A 227 -11.48 -14.82 54.26
N ASN A 228 -12.48 -15.08 53.42
CA ASN A 228 -13.86 -15.28 53.88
C ASN A 228 -14.04 -16.59 54.68
N ASN A 229 -13.31 -17.66 54.34
CA ASN A 229 -13.35 -18.91 55.09
C ASN A 229 -12.62 -18.82 56.45
N TYR A 230 -11.52 -18.07 56.53
CA TYR A 230 -10.87 -17.78 57.82
C TYR A 230 -11.78 -17.00 58.76
N ASN A 231 -12.50 -16.00 58.24
CA ASN A 231 -13.42 -15.19 59.04
C ASN A 231 -14.64 -16.00 59.51
N LYS A 232 -15.15 -16.91 58.67
CA LYS A 232 -16.29 -17.78 59.01
C LYS A 232 -15.93 -18.84 60.06
N ASN A 233 -14.69 -19.36 60.01
CA ASN A 233 -14.19 -20.30 61.02
C ASN A 233 -13.93 -19.60 62.37
N ASN A 234 -13.47 -18.35 62.37
CA ASN A 234 -13.31 -17.56 63.61
C ASN A 234 -14.65 -17.19 64.27
N ILE A 235 -15.70 -16.95 63.50
CA ILE A 235 -17.05 -16.70 64.08
C ILE A 235 -17.64 -17.98 64.71
N ASN A 236 -17.35 -19.14 64.13
CA ASN A 236 -17.80 -20.42 64.68
C ASN A 236 -17.02 -20.86 65.93
N SER A 237 -15.72 -20.56 66.02
CA SER A 237 -14.93 -20.83 67.23
C SER A 237 -15.29 -19.88 68.39
N ILE A 238 -15.66 -18.62 68.11
CA ILE A 238 -16.16 -17.69 69.15
C ILE A 238 -17.54 -18.13 69.66
N LYS A 239 -18.42 -18.68 68.81
CA LYS A 239 -19.73 -19.23 69.26
C LYS A 239 -19.61 -20.48 70.13
N LEU A 240 -18.52 -21.24 70.01
CA LEU A 240 -18.27 -22.43 70.85
C LEU A 240 -17.72 -22.07 72.24
N LEU A 241 -17.11 -20.89 72.40
CA LEU A 241 -16.55 -20.41 73.67
C LEU A 241 -17.56 -19.69 74.58
N ILE A 242 -18.79 -19.44 74.12
CA ILE A 242 -19.84 -18.74 74.89
C ILE A 242 -20.86 -19.73 75.51
N ASN A 243 -20.70 -21.04 75.29
CA ASN A 243 -21.63 -22.08 75.79
C ASN A 243 -21.03 -22.97 76.90
N PHE A 244 -20.13 -22.46 77.73
CA PHE A 244 -19.74 -23.09 78.99
C PHE A 244 -19.79 -22.10 80.15
#